data_AF-A0A8T6NII4-F1
#
_entry.id   AF-A0A8T6NII4-F1
#
_cell.length_a   1.000
_cell.length_b   1.000
_cell.length_c   1.000
_cell.angle_alpha   90.00
_cell.angle_beta   90.00
_cell.angle_gamma   90.00
#
_symmetry.space_group_name_H-M   'P 1'
#
loop_
_entity.id
_entity.type
_entity.pdbx_description
1 polymer ?
#
loop_
_entity_poly.entity_id
_entity_poly.type
_entity_poly.pdbx_seq_one_letter_code
_entity_poly.pdbx_strand_id
1 'polypeptide(L)' 'MLAVSTSPAATAQIGQPDIIQEHWYHSYATLTLDVNEWADDYPEIVNLLIVGQTEMGRNLWMLQIS' A
#
# COMPACT_ATOMS: atom_id res chain seq x y z
N MET A 1 -15.95 31.00 -15.04
CA MET A 1 -15.66 30.35 -13.74
C MET A 1 -15.42 28.88 -14.02
N LEU A 2 -14.16 28.44 -14.03
CA LEU A 2 -13.81 27.02 -14.15
C LEU A 2 -13.83 26.41 -12.74
N ALA A 3 -14.74 25.49 -12.50
CA ALA A 3 -14.81 24.76 -11.24
C ALA A 3 -13.64 23.78 -11.19
N VAL A 4 -12.69 24.02 -10.28
CA VAL A 4 -11.65 23.06 -9.94
C VAL A 4 -12.32 21.96 -9.12
N SER A 5 -12.30 20.73 -9.63
CA SER A 5 -12.75 19.56 -8.86
C SER A 5 -11.77 19.38 -7.69
N THR A 6 -12.23 19.53 -6.46
CA THR A 6 -11.49 19.15 -5.26
C THR A 6 -11.65 17.64 -5.05
N SER A 7 -11.16 16.85 -6.01
CA SER A 7 -10.92 15.44 -5.76
C SER A 7 -9.66 15.37 -4.88
N PRO A 8 -9.66 14.68 -3.73
CA PRO A 8 -8.41 14.47 -3.01
C PRO A 8 -7.51 13.64 -3.93
N ALA A 9 -6.49 14.29 -4.49
CA ALA A 9 -5.34 13.58 -5.01
C ALA A 9 -4.76 12.84 -3.80
N ALA A 10 -4.99 11.54 -3.72
CA ALA A 10 -4.24 10.69 -2.82
C ALA A 10 -2.79 10.76 -3.31
N THR A 11 -2.01 11.68 -2.76
CA THR A 11 -0.57 11.63 -2.82
C THR A 11 -0.19 10.38 -2.02
N ALA A 12 -0.17 9.22 -2.68
CA ALA A 12 0.63 8.10 -2.20
C ALA A 12 2.06 8.64 -2.20
N GLN A 13 2.56 9.01 -1.03
CA GLN A 13 3.98 9.31 -0.85
C GLN A 13 4.71 7.99 -1.04
N ILE A 14 5.02 7.69 -2.31
CA ILE A 14 5.95 6.65 -2.71
C ILE A 14 7.33 7.14 -2.30
N GLY A 15 7.84 6.61 -1.19
CA GLY A 15 9.09 7.01 -0.57
C GLY A 15 9.01 6.90 0.94
N GLN A 16 9.69 5.90 1.49
CA GLN A 16 9.92 5.75 2.94
C GLN A 16 10.36 7.09 3.54
N PRO A 17 9.66 7.63 4.56
CA PRO A 17 10.06 8.90 5.17
C PRO A 17 11.37 8.74 5.98
N ASP A 18 12.06 9.87 6.14
CA ASP A 18 13.31 10.04 6.90
C ASP A 18 13.18 9.56 8.37
N ILE A 19 14.31 9.46 9.09
CA ILE A 19 14.49 8.77 10.40
C ILE A 19 13.47 9.18 11.49
N ILE A 20 12.78 10.31 11.33
CA ILE A 20 11.62 10.69 12.14
C ILE A 20 10.35 10.11 11.49
N GLN A 21 10.12 8.81 11.68
CA GLN A 21 8.95 8.13 11.16
C GLN A 21 7.69 8.63 11.90
N GLU A 22 6.86 9.44 11.23
CA GLU A 22 5.51 9.67 11.72
C GLU A 22 4.71 8.39 11.48
N HIS A 23 4.27 7.72 12.55
CA HIS A 23 3.45 6.52 12.47
C HIS A 23 2.02 6.90 12.04
N TRP A 24 1.72 6.76 10.75
CA TRP A 24 0.39 7.04 10.20
C TRP A 24 -0.44 5.77 10.15
N TYR A 25 -1.76 5.90 10.29
CA TYR A 25 -2.67 4.80 10.02
C TYR A 25 -2.83 4.65 8.50
N HIS A 26 -2.57 3.44 7.99
CA HIS A 26 -2.79 3.14 6.58
C HIS A 26 -4.23 2.63 6.37
N SER A 27 -4.86 3.07 5.29
CA SER A 27 -6.09 2.45 4.80
C SER A 27 -5.78 1.10 4.15
N TYR A 28 -6.80 0.26 3.94
CA TYR A 28 -6.63 -0.99 3.19
C TYR A 28 -6.09 -0.73 1.76
N ALA A 29 -6.56 0.33 1.10
CA ALA A 29 -6.15 0.65 -0.27
C ALA A 29 -4.67 1.08 -0.32
N THR A 30 -4.25 1.97 0.58
CA THR A 30 -2.86 2.42 0.65
C THR A 30 -1.92 1.28 1.04
N LEU A 31 -2.27 0.48 2.05
CA LEU A 31 -1.45 -0.67 2.44
C LEU A 31 -1.37 -1.74 1.33
N THR A 32 -2.44 -1.90 0.53
CA THR A 32 -2.41 -2.81 -0.63
C THR A 32 -1.44 -2.33 -1.70
N LEU A 33 -1.37 -1.02 -1.96
CA LEU A 33 -0.38 -0.46 -2.89
C LEU A 33 1.04 -0.69 -2.37
N ASP A 34 1.30 -0.34 -1.11
CA ASP A 34 2.62 -0.43 -0.49
C ASP A 34 3.19 -1.86 -0.57
N VAL A 35 2.39 -2.88 -0.21
CA VAL A 35 2.88 -4.28 -0.22
C VAL A 35 3.10 -4.84 -1.64
N ASN A 36 2.34 -4.38 -2.64
CA ASN A 36 2.58 -4.77 -4.03
C ASN A 36 3.84 -4.10 -4.57
N GLU A 37 4.05 -2.81 -4.27
CA GLU A 37 5.27 -2.09 -4.62
C GLU A 37 6.52 -2.77 -4.02
N TRP A 38 6.47 -3.23 -2.77
CA TRP A 38 7.59 -3.98 -2.18
C TRP A 38 7.90 -5.29 -2.90
N ALA A 39 6.88 -5.98 -3.40
CA ALA A 39 7.06 -7.22 -4.15
C ALA A 39 7.64 -6.95 -5.55
N ASP A 40 7.26 -5.83 -6.17
CA ASP A 40 7.78 -5.39 -7.46
C ASP A 40 9.23 -4.87 -7.36
N ASP A 41 9.56 -4.14 -6.29
CA ASP A 41 10.87 -3.52 -6.07
C ASP A 41 11.93 -4.51 -5.56
N TYR A 42 11.54 -5.49 -4.75
CA TYR A 42 12.45 -6.45 -4.11
C TYR A 42 12.04 -7.92 -4.37
N PRO A 43 11.89 -8.35 -5.64
CA PRO A 43 11.42 -9.70 -5.98
C PRO A 43 12.39 -10.81 -5.54
N GLU A 44 13.64 -10.47 -5.23
CA GLU A 44 14.65 -11.40 -4.76
C GLU A 44 14.44 -11.87 -3.30
N ILE A 45 13.71 -11.09 -2.50
CA ILE A 45 13.48 -11.38 -1.07
C ILE A 45 12.00 -11.29 -0.66
N VAL A 46 11.14 -10.64 -1.44
CA VAL A 46 9.71 -10.47 -1.12
C VAL A 46 8.86 -11.45 -1.93
N ASN A 47 8.08 -12.26 -1.22
CA ASN A 47 7.04 -13.11 -1.80
C ASN A 47 5.66 -12.69 -1.25
N LEU A 48 4.85 -12.05 -2.09
CA LEU A 48 3.51 -11.58 -1.73
C LEU A 48 2.43 -12.56 -2.21
N LEU A 49 1.65 -13.07 -1.26
CA LEU A 49 0.63 -14.09 -1.50
C LEU A 49 -0.75 -13.62 -1.04
N ILE A 50 -1.79 -14.05 -1.76
CA ILE A 50 -3.17 -13.98 -1.30
C ILE A 50 -3.50 -15.31 -0.64
N VAL A 51 -3.69 -15.30 0.68
CA VAL A 51 -3.98 -16.52 1.47
C VAL A 51 -5.47 -16.70 1.75
N GLY A 52 -6.30 -15.78 1.28
CA GLY A 52 -7.75 -15.85 1.39
C GLY A 52 -8.42 -14.53 1.07
N GLN A 53 -9.73 -14.47 1.29
CA GLN A 53 -10.52 -13.27 1.19
C GLN A 53 -11.44 -13.12 2.42
N THR A 54 -11.69 -11.88 2.82
CA THR A 54 -12.72 -11.58 3.81
C THR A 54 -14.11 -11.76 3.22
N GLU A 55 -15.14 -11.79 4.06
CA GLU A 55 -16.54 -11.89 3.62
C GLU A 55 -16.96 -10.74 2.68
N MET A 56 -16.33 -9.57 2.82
CA MET A 56 -16.56 -8.40 1.96
C MET A 56 -15.62 -8.32 0.75
N GLY A 57 -14.91 -9.41 0.42
CA GLY A 57 -14.09 -9.52 -0.78
C GLY A 57 -12.74 -8.77 -0.73
N ARG A 58 -12.20 -8.50 0.47
CA ARG A 58 -10.83 -7.96 0.59
C ARG A 58 -9.83 -9.11 0.64
N ASN A 59 -8.70 -8.96 -0.04
CA ASN A 59 -7.62 -9.94 -0.01
C ASN A 59 -6.98 -9.97 1.38
N LEU A 60 -6.70 -11.18 1.86
CA LEU A 60 -5.83 -11.41 3.00
C LEU A 60 -4.42 -11.62 2.46
N TRP A 61 -3.59 -10.58 2.57
CA TRP A 61 -2.22 -10.58 2.11
C TRP A 61 -1.29 -11.24 3.14
N MET A 62 -0.42 -12.14 2.68
CA MET A 62 0.75 -12.61 3.40
C MET A 62 1.99 -12.09 2.68
N LEU A 63 2.83 -11.37 3.41
CA LEU A 63 4.14 -10.97 2.92
C LEU A 63 5.21 -11.84 3.61
N GLN A 64 5.92 -12.61 2.82
CA GLN A 64 7.06 -13.41 3.27
C GLN A 64 8.36 -12.71 2.84
N ILE A 65 9.31 -12.63 3.78
CA ILE A 65 10.68 -12.16 3.53
C ILE A 65 11.63 -13.32 3.85
N SER A 66 12.47 -13.73 2.91
CA SER A 66 13.38 -14.88 3.08
C SER A 66 14.64 -14.78 2.24
#